data_AF-A0A7V2XAY0-F1
#
_entry.id   AF-A0A7V2XAY0-F1
#
_cell.length_a   1.000
_cell.length_b   1.000
_cell.length_c   1.000
_cell.angle_alpha   90.00
_cell.angle_beta   90.00
_cell.angle_gamma   90.00
#
_symmetry.space_group_name_H-M   'P 1'
#
loop_
_entity.id
_entity.type
_entity.pdbx_description
1 polymer ?
#
loop_
_entity_poly.entity_id
_entity_poly.type
_entity_poly.pdbx_seq_one_letter_code
_entity_poly.pdbx_strand_id
1 'polypeptide(L)'
;MAASGLVICLMLATLALAQRQAGERGFTRIFDGKSLKGWRISDKTGHGTGGKWVVESGAIVGSQDRPGNGGILITEKQYGDFEVALEMNNDYGPDSGLFLRSNDRGQAYQAMIDYHAGGNLMGVYGEGIGGCKDDRIGRASFKPSVERKGAHAKYRRHGEKRSYGKYHRPDHRRRVFE
;
A
#
# COMPACT_ATOMS: atom_id res chain seq x y z
N MET A 1 47.44 10.18 -1.69
CA MET A 1 46.50 9.63 -0.68
C MET A 1 45.03 9.92 -1.04
N ALA A 2 44.61 9.78 -2.31
CA ALA A 2 43.23 10.08 -2.74
C ALA A 2 42.48 8.85 -3.33
N ALA A 3 43.19 7.78 -3.66
CA ALA A 3 42.61 6.57 -4.26
C ALA A 3 41.80 5.73 -3.25
N SER A 4 42.20 5.71 -1.97
CA SER A 4 41.56 4.86 -0.96
C SER A 4 40.16 5.32 -0.57
N GLY A 5 39.88 6.63 -0.59
CA GLY A 5 38.55 7.17 -0.27
C GLY A 5 37.51 6.89 -1.36
N LEU A 6 37.92 6.93 -2.63
CA LEU A 6 37.03 6.66 -3.76
C LEU A 6 36.63 5.17 -3.83
N VAL A 7 37.57 4.26 -3.54
CA VAL A 7 37.30 2.82 -3.49
C VAL A 7 36.36 2.46 -2.34
N ILE A 8 36.52 3.09 -1.17
CA ILE A 8 35.64 2.88 -0.02
C ILE A 8 34.22 3.41 -0.31
N CYS A 9 34.07 4.58 -0.94
CA CYS A 9 32.76 5.09 -1.36
C CYS A 9 32.08 4.20 -2.41
N LEU A 10 32.84 3.64 -3.36
CA LEU A 10 32.30 2.73 -4.37
C LEU A 10 31.83 1.40 -3.75
N MET A 11 32.57 0.86 -2.77
CA MET A 11 32.18 -0.35 -2.03
C MET A 11 30.99 -0.13 -1.09
N LEU A 12 30.88 1.05 -0.47
CA LEU A 12 29.71 1.39 0.36
C LEU A 12 28.45 1.60 -0.48
N ALA A 13 28.57 2.20 -1.66
CA ALA A 13 27.46 2.39 -2.59
C ALA A 13 26.95 1.06 -3.18
N THR A 14 27.84 0.10 -3.48
CA THR A 14 27.42 -1.24 -3.94
C THR A 14 26.78 -2.07 -2.84
N LEU A 15 27.24 -1.95 -1.59
CA LEU A 15 26.63 -2.63 -0.44
C LEU A 15 25.22 -2.09 -0.15
N ALA A 16 24.99 -0.78 -0.23
CA ALA A 16 23.67 -0.17 -0.08
C ALA A 16 22.69 -0.60 -1.18
N LEU A 17 23.18 -0.76 -2.42
CA LEU A 17 22.36 -1.25 -3.54
C LEU A 17 22.02 -2.74 -3.39
N ALA A 18 22.95 -3.55 -2.90
CA ALA A 18 22.74 -4.97 -2.60
C ALA A 18 21.73 -5.18 -1.46
N GLN A 19 21.78 -4.35 -0.40
CA GLN A 19 20.79 -4.40 0.68
C GLN A 19 19.39 -4.01 0.21
N ARG A 20 19.27 -3.08 -0.76
CA ARG A 20 17.99 -2.74 -1.39
C ARG A 20 17.41 -3.84 -2.30
N GLN A 21 18.23 -4.81 -2.68
CA GLN A 21 17.87 -5.88 -3.62
C GLN A 21 17.67 -7.25 -2.95
N ALA A 22 17.96 -7.35 -1.65
CA ALA A 22 17.63 -8.51 -0.83
C ALA A 22 16.11 -8.56 -0.58
N GLY A 23 15.36 -8.98 -1.60
CA GLY A 23 13.96 -9.34 -1.44
C GLY A 23 13.82 -10.45 -0.40
N GLU A 24 12.81 -10.36 0.45
CA GLU A 24 12.52 -11.38 1.45
C GLU A 24 12.30 -12.74 0.75
N ARG A 25 12.85 -13.81 1.35
CA ARG A 25 12.80 -15.16 0.77
C ARG A 25 11.36 -15.53 0.45
N GLY A 26 11.06 -15.77 -0.83
CA GLY A 26 9.74 -16.19 -1.32
C GLY A 26 8.93 -15.08 -2.00
N PHE A 27 9.31 -13.80 -1.84
CA PHE A 27 8.64 -12.69 -2.53
C PHE A 27 9.33 -12.33 -3.84
N THR A 28 8.53 -12.01 -4.86
CA THR A 28 9.01 -11.43 -6.12
C THR A 28 8.61 -9.96 -6.17
N ARG A 29 9.59 -9.08 -6.36
CA ARG A 29 9.34 -7.64 -6.51
C ARG A 29 8.59 -7.37 -7.82
N ILE A 30 7.45 -6.70 -7.73
CA ILE A 30 6.59 -6.35 -8.89
C ILE A 30 6.75 -4.90 -9.37
N PHE A 31 7.50 -4.08 -8.64
CA PHE A 31 7.81 -2.70 -8.99
C PHE A 31 9.32 -2.46 -8.86
N ASP A 32 9.95 -1.95 -9.91
CA ASP A 32 11.41 -1.80 -9.98
C ASP A 32 11.94 -0.54 -9.27
N GLY A 33 11.06 0.32 -8.76
CA GLY A 33 11.42 1.61 -8.15
C GLY A 33 11.81 2.69 -9.15
N LYS A 34 11.60 2.46 -10.46
CA LYS A 34 12.13 3.33 -11.53
C LYS A 34 11.12 3.63 -12.63
N SER A 35 10.24 2.68 -12.93
CA SER A 35 9.31 2.77 -14.04
C SER A 35 7.98 2.08 -13.73
N LEU A 36 6.95 2.44 -14.49
CA LEU A 36 5.66 1.75 -14.46
C LEU A 36 5.65 0.49 -15.36
N LYS A 37 6.81 -0.09 -15.67
CA LYS A 37 6.88 -1.30 -16.47
C LYS A 37 6.11 -2.44 -15.79
N GLY A 38 5.20 -3.09 -16.51
CA GLY A 38 4.32 -4.11 -15.96
C GLY A 38 3.06 -3.55 -15.29
N TRP A 39 2.81 -2.24 -15.41
CA TRP A 39 1.63 -1.55 -14.92
C TRP A 39 0.97 -0.77 -16.05
N ARG A 40 -0.36 -0.67 -16.01
CA ARG A 40 -1.14 0.12 -16.95
C ARG A 40 -2.24 0.88 -16.22
N ILE A 41 -2.54 2.08 -16.70
CA ILE A 41 -3.71 2.83 -16.22
C ILE A 41 -4.95 2.21 -16.87
N SER A 42 -6.01 2.00 -16.08
CA SER A 42 -7.26 1.46 -16.58
C SER A 42 -8.21 2.58 -17.02
N ASP A 43 -8.70 2.47 -18.24
CA ASP A 43 -9.61 3.41 -18.90
C ASP A 43 -11.09 3.01 -18.77
N LYS A 44 -11.37 1.85 -18.17
CA LYS A 44 -12.71 1.21 -18.12
C LYS A 44 -13.32 1.14 -16.73
N THR A 45 -12.76 1.87 -15.76
CA THR A 45 -13.18 1.79 -14.35
C THR A 45 -14.21 2.86 -14.01
N GLY A 46 -14.95 2.65 -12.91
CA GLY A 46 -15.81 3.69 -12.34
C GLY A 46 -15.06 4.87 -11.70
N HIS A 47 -13.73 4.80 -11.56
CA HIS A 47 -12.91 5.80 -10.87
C HIS A 47 -12.27 6.81 -11.84
N GLY A 48 -12.77 6.88 -13.06
CA GLY A 48 -12.22 7.69 -14.14
C GLY A 48 -11.52 6.87 -15.20
N THR A 49 -11.07 7.56 -16.24
CA THR A 49 -10.44 6.98 -17.43
C THR A 49 -8.92 7.22 -17.46
N GLY A 50 -8.36 7.72 -16.35
CA GLY A 50 -7.01 8.27 -16.34
C GLY A 50 -6.47 8.52 -14.94
N GLY A 51 -6.10 9.76 -14.65
CA GLY A 51 -5.31 10.14 -13.48
C GLY A 51 -3.83 10.28 -13.84
N LYS A 52 -3.08 10.92 -12.93
CA LYS A 52 -1.65 11.12 -13.09
C LYS A 52 -0.91 10.12 -12.21
N TRP A 53 -0.29 9.14 -12.87
CA TRP A 53 0.54 8.10 -12.26
C TRP A 53 1.98 8.28 -12.70
N VAL A 54 2.87 8.47 -11.74
CA VAL A 54 4.29 8.74 -11.98
C VAL A 54 5.14 7.97 -11.00
N VAL A 55 6.43 7.81 -11.31
CA VAL A 55 7.42 7.32 -10.35
C VAL A 55 8.19 8.51 -9.81
N GLU A 56 8.08 8.74 -8.51
CA GLU A 56 8.79 9.81 -7.80
C GLU A 56 9.52 9.23 -6.59
N SER A 57 10.80 9.55 -6.44
CA SER A 57 11.62 9.11 -5.31
C SER A 57 11.61 7.58 -5.06
N GLY A 58 11.40 6.80 -6.12
CA GLY A 58 11.34 5.34 -6.06
C GLY A 58 10.01 4.75 -5.59
N ALA A 59 8.93 5.56 -5.55
CA ALA A 59 7.57 5.14 -5.27
C ALA A 59 6.64 5.43 -6.45
N ILE A 60 5.57 4.65 -6.59
CA ILE A 60 4.46 4.96 -7.49
C ILE A 60 3.61 6.02 -6.80
N VAL A 61 3.43 7.18 -7.43
CA VAL A 61 2.60 8.28 -6.93
C VAL A 61 1.42 8.48 -7.87
N GLY A 62 0.21 8.34 -7.31
CA GLY A 62 -1.05 8.54 -8.00
C GLY A 62 -1.73 9.82 -7.55
N SER A 63 -2.27 10.58 -8.50
CA SER A 63 -3.05 11.79 -8.23
C SER A 63 -4.13 11.98 -9.30
N GLN A 64 -5.07 12.89 -9.06
CA GLN A 64 -6.03 13.29 -10.07
C GLN A 64 -5.38 14.26 -11.06
N ASP A 65 -5.54 14.02 -12.36
CA ASP A 65 -5.16 14.98 -13.39
C ASP A 65 -6.20 16.11 -13.53
N ARG A 66 -7.46 15.81 -13.24
CA ARG A 66 -8.59 16.72 -13.09
C ARG A 66 -9.53 16.22 -11.98
N PRO A 67 -10.31 17.10 -11.33
CA PRO A 67 -11.19 16.71 -10.24
C PRO A 67 -12.08 15.50 -10.59
N GLY A 68 -12.05 14.47 -9.73
CA GLY A 68 -12.82 13.24 -9.89
C GLY A 68 -12.25 12.20 -10.86
N ASN A 69 -11.06 12.43 -11.44
CA ASN A 69 -10.42 11.49 -12.39
C ASN A 69 -9.11 10.95 -11.81
N GLY A 70 -9.19 9.99 -10.89
CA GLY A 70 -8.00 9.34 -10.32
C GLY A 70 -7.56 8.09 -11.07
N GLY A 71 -8.54 7.39 -11.67
CA GLY A 71 -8.40 6.07 -12.29
C GLY A 71 -7.78 5.03 -11.38
N ILE A 72 -7.43 3.89 -11.98
CA ILE A 72 -6.78 2.78 -11.28
C ILE A 72 -5.55 2.36 -12.07
N LEU A 73 -4.41 2.24 -11.39
CA LEU A 73 -3.22 1.59 -11.92
C LEU A 73 -3.31 0.09 -11.65
N ILE A 74 -3.26 -0.74 -12.71
CA ILE A 74 -3.45 -2.19 -12.65
C ILE A 74 -2.17 -2.87 -13.15
N THR A 75 -1.79 -3.99 -12.54
CA THR A 75 -0.70 -4.83 -13.06
C THR A 75 -1.09 -5.45 -14.40
N GLU A 76 -0.19 -5.44 -15.38
CA GLU A 76 -0.39 -6.13 -16.66
C GLU A 76 -0.40 -7.65 -16.49
N LYS A 77 0.42 -8.15 -15.55
CA LYS A 77 0.43 -9.56 -15.17
C LYS A 77 -0.78 -9.89 -14.31
N GLN A 78 -1.40 -11.03 -14.58
CA GLN A 78 -2.42 -11.63 -13.72
C GLN A 78 -1.78 -12.61 -12.72
N TYR A 79 -2.36 -12.68 -11.53
CA TYR A 79 -1.89 -13.53 -10.44
C TYR A 79 -3.04 -14.41 -9.94
N GLY A 80 -2.71 -15.66 -9.61
CA GLY A 80 -3.63 -16.63 -9.01
C GLY A 80 -3.73 -16.46 -7.50
N ASP A 81 -3.24 -17.45 -6.76
CA ASP A 81 -3.05 -17.31 -5.31
C ASP A 81 -1.71 -16.65 -5.03
N PHE A 82 -1.72 -15.66 -4.14
CA PHE A 82 -0.54 -14.86 -3.81
C PHE A 82 -0.64 -14.29 -2.40
N GLU A 83 0.52 -13.97 -1.85
CA GLU A 83 0.69 -13.05 -0.73
C GLU A 83 1.24 -11.73 -1.29
N VAL A 84 0.80 -10.60 -0.74
CA VAL A 84 1.25 -9.27 -1.15
C VAL A 84 1.71 -8.49 0.07
N ALA A 85 2.89 -7.89 -0.05
CA ALA A 85 3.45 -6.93 0.90
C ALA A 85 3.66 -5.60 0.16
N LEU A 86 3.23 -4.51 0.77
CA LEU A 86 3.39 -3.17 0.23
C LEU A 86 3.31 -2.12 1.33
N GLU A 87 4.00 -1.02 1.06
CA GLU A 87 4.07 0.17 1.89
C GLU A 87 3.22 1.27 1.21
N MET A 88 2.31 1.90 1.96
CA MET A 88 1.41 2.92 1.43
C MET A 88 1.43 4.17 2.29
N ASN A 89 1.56 5.33 1.64
CA ASN A 89 1.55 6.64 2.28
C ASN A 89 0.51 7.53 1.58
N ASN A 90 -0.70 7.52 2.11
CA ASN A 90 -1.85 8.15 1.47
C ASN A 90 -2.13 9.49 2.14
N ASP A 91 -2.39 10.52 1.33
CA ASP A 91 -2.75 11.85 1.80
C ASP A 91 -4.14 11.88 2.45
N TYR A 92 -4.41 12.94 3.21
CA TYR A 92 -5.75 13.17 3.73
C TYR A 92 -6.71 13.65 2.63
N GLY A 93 -7.89 13.03 2.54
CA GLY A 93 -8.97 13.47 1.64
C GLY A 93 -9.39 12.45 0.59
N PRO A 94 -8.47 11.86 -0.20
CA PRO A 94 -8.82 10.84 -1.18
C PRO A 94 -9.40 9.56 -0.57
N ASP A 95 -10.36 8.96 -1.26
CA ASP A 95 -10.71 7.55 -1.15
C ASP A 95 -9.73 6.74 -2.01
N SER A 96 -9.11 5.73 -1.42
CA SER A 96 -8.07 4.96 -2.08
C SER A 96 -7.96 3.56 -1.52
N GLY A 97 -7.10 2.72 -2.10
CA GLY A 97 -6.91 1.38 -1.56
C GLY A 97 -6.14 0.44 -2.46
N LEU A 98 -6.00 -0.78 -1.98
CA LEU A 98 -5.44 -1.90 -2.71
C LEU A 98 -6.57 -2.74 -3.30
N PHE A 99 -6.57 -2.92 -4.61
CA PHE A 99 -7.58 -3.67 -5.35
C PHE A 99 -7.06 -5.08 -5.63
N LEU A 100 -7.66 -6.07 -4.99
CA LEU A 100 -7.28 -7.48 -5.08
C LEU A 100 -8.25 -8.24 -5.98
N ARG A 101 -7.70 -9.17 -6.78
CA ARG A 101 -8.46 -9.96 -7.77
C ARG A 101 -9.28 -9.08 -8.72
N SER A 102 -8.68 -7.94 -9.11
CA SER A 102 -9.32 -6.97 -10.00
C SER A 102 -9.39 -7.48 -11.45
N ASN A 103 -10.45 -7.12 -12.17
CA ASN A 103 -10.53 -7.29 -13.62
C ASN A 103 -10.31 -5.96 -14.37
N ASP A 104 -10.31 -5.99 -15.70
CA ASP A 104 -10.06 -4.80 -16.52
C ASP A 104 -11.07 -3.67 -16.34
N ARG A 105 -12.24 -3.95 -15.73
CA ARG A 105 -13.27 -2.95 -15.42
C ARG A 105 -13.14 -2.36 -14.01
N GLY A 106 -12.12 -2.75 -13.25
CA GLY A 106 -11.90 -2.29 -11.88
C GLY A 106 -12.78 -2.99 -10.83
N GLN A 107 -13.49 -4.06 -11.20
CA GLN A 107 -14.26 -4.86 -10.26
C GLN A 107 -13.32 -5.70 -9.41
N ALA A 108 -13.35 -5.56 -8.08
CA ALA A 108 -12.33 -6.11 -7.20
C ALA A 108 -12.81 -6.31 -5.75
N TYR A 109 -11.98 -6.96 -4.94
CA TYR A 109 -11.99 -6.80 -3.49
C TYR A 109 -11.02 -5.67 -3.12
N GLN A 110 -11.53 -4.53 -2.67
CA GLN A 110 -10.71 -3.39 -2.27
C GLN A 110 -10.46 -3.43 -0.77
N ALA A 111 -9.19 -3.41 -0.35
CA ALA A 111 -8.83 -2.99 0.99
C ALA A 111 -8.74 -1.45 1.00
N MET A 112 -9.69 -0.80 1.66
CA MET A 112 -9.80 0.66 1.70
C MET A 112 -8.71 1.30 2.56
N ILE A 113 -8.17 2.43 2.12
CA ILE A 113 -7.14 3.19 2.84
C ILE A 113 -7.52 4.68 2.76
N ASP A 114 -8.59 5.03 3.46
CA ASP A 114 -9.19 6.35 3.34
C ASP A 114 -8.88 7.19 4.57
N TYR A 115 -7.88 8.06 4.43
CA TYR A 115 -7.54 9.03 5.46
C TYR A 115 -8.43 10.27 5.34
N HIS A 116 -9.72 10.14 5.67
CA HIS A 116 -10.61 11.30 5.80
C HIS A 116 -11.68 11.11 6.87
N ALA A 117 -12.43 12.18 7.16
CA ALA A 117 -13.57 12.11 8.08
C ALA A 117 -14.59 11.08 7.55
N GLY A 118 -14.86 10.04 8.35
CA GLY A 118 -15.73 8.93 7.96
C GLY A 118 -15.10 7.87 7.05
N GLY A 119 -13.80 7.99 6.74
CA GLY A 119 -13.07 7.02 5.93
C GLY A 119 -12.88 5.66 6.61
N ASN A 120 -12.40 4.69 5.84
CA ASN A 120 -12.16 3.32 6.28
C ASN A 120 -10.69 2.93 6.08
N LEU A 121 -10.08 2.35 7.11
CA LEU A 121 -8.76 1.76 7.03
C LEU A 121 -8.86 0.24 7.11
N MET A 122 -8.37 -0.43 6.06
CA MET A 122 -8.26 -1.88 5.88
C MET A 122 -9.57 -2.67 5.90
N GLY A 123 -10.73 -2.01 5.88
CA GLY A 123 -11.99 -2.68 5.59
C GLY A 123 -12.00 -3.19 4.16
N VAL A 124 -12.50 -4.41 3.95
CA VAL A 124 -12.63 -5.00 2.62
C VAL A 124 -14.01 -4.69 2.03
N TYR A 125 -14.03 -4.06 0.86
CA TYR A 125 -15.24 -3.74 0.10
C TYR A 125 -15.23 -4.46 -1.26
N GLY A 126 -16.42 -4.80 -1.76
CA GLY A 126 -16.59 -5.42 -3.08
C GLY A 126 -16.84 -4.34 -4.12
N GLU A 127 -15.77 -3.77 -4.66
CA GLU A 127 -15.81 -2.70 -5.64
C GLU A 127 -16.34 -3.20 -6.98
N GLY A 128 -17.35 -2.52 -7.53
CA GLY A 128 -18.04 -2.94 -8.76
C GLY A 128 -18.71 -4.32 -8.73
N ILE A 129 -18.76 -5.02 -7.58
CA ILE A 129 -19.34 -6.38 -7.44
C ILE A 129 -20.50 -6.46 -6.41
N GLY A 130 -20.95 -5.31 -5.91
CA GLY A 130 -22.09 -5.21 -5.01
C GLY A 130 -21.74 -5.50 -3.54
N GLY A 131 -20.54 -5.11 -3.11
CA GLY A 131 -20.08 -5.21 -1.72
C GLY A 131 -19.52 -6.59 -1.34
N CYS A 132 -18.99 -6.68 -0.12
CA CYS A 132 -18.50 -7.94 0.41
C CYS A 132 -19.67 -8.79 0.95
N LYS A 133 -20.05 -9.84 0.21
CA LYS A 133 -21.13 -10.78 0.58
C LYS A 133 -20.63 -12.01 1.35
N ASP A 134 -19.31 -12.18 1.47
CA ASP A 134 -18.68 -13.29 2.19
C ASP A 134 -18.54 -12.91 3.67
N ASP A 135 -19.23 -13.64 4.54
CA ASP A 135 -19.21 -13.47 5.99
C ASP A 135 -17.88 -13.90 6.64
N ARG A 136 -17.06 -14.68 5.91
CA ARG A 136 -15.72 -15.11 6.35
C ARG A 136 -14.65 -14.06 6.14
N ILE A 137 -14.86 -13.13 5.21
CA ILE A 137 -14.05 -11.91 5.12
C ILE A 137 -14.49 -11.03 6.29
N GLY A 138 -13.86 -11.24 7.44
CA GLY A 138 -14.20 -10.55 8.67
C GLY A 138 -14.36 -9.05 8.42
N ARG A 139 -15.47 -8.46 8.89
CA ARG A 139 -15.70 -7.01 8.87
C ARG A 139 -14.80 -6.32 9.91
N ALA A 140 -13.49 -6.44 9.73
CA ALA A 140 -12.52 -5.70 10.49
C ALA A 140 -12.26 -4.39 9.73
N SER A 141 -13.04 -3.36 10.03
CA SER A 141 -12.76 -2.00 9.60
C SER A 141 -12.14 -1.23 10.75
N PHE A 142 -11.00 -0.59 10.49
CA PHE A 142 -10.42 0.36 11.42
C PHE A 142 -10.97 1.74 11.06
N LYS A 143 -11.59 2.41 12.03
CA LYS A 143 -11.97 3.81 11.84
C LYS A 143 -10.75 4.68 12.13
N PRO A 144 -10.32 5.55 11.21
CA PRO A 144 -9.25 6.49 11.50
C PRO A 144 -9.69 7.42 12.64
N SER A 145 -8.90 7.51 13.71
CA SER A 145 -8.99 8.64 14.65
C SER A 145 -8.00 9.70 14.18
N VAL A 146 -8.52 10.76 13.56
CA VAL A 146 -7.71 11.86 13.02
C VAL A 146 -7.45 12.87 14.14
N GLU A 147 -6.29 12.80 14.78
CA GLU A 147 -5.73 13.94 15.51
C GLU A 147 -4.81 14.71 14.54
N ARG A 148 -4.88 16.05 14.55
CA ARG A 148 -4.30 16.98 13.54
C ARG A 148 -2.77 16.89 13.31
N LYS A 149 -2.07 15.91 13.89
CA LYS A 149 -0.64 15.65 13.71
C LYS A 149 -0.37 14.14 13.82
N GLY A 150 -0.38 13.44 12.69
CA GLY A 150 -0.03 12.02 12.60
C GLY A 150 -1.21 11.08 12.84
N ALA A 151 -1.44 10.16 11.90
CA ALA A 151 -2.50 9.17 12.01
C ALA A 151 -2.07 8.07 13.00
N HIS A 152 -2.84 7.89 14.07
CA HIS A 152 -2.76 6.70 14.92
C HIS A 152 -4.06 5.91 14.75
N ALA A 153 -3.97 4.65 14.35
CA ALA A 153 -5.12 3.76 14.34
C ALA A 153 -5.43 3.30 15.78
N LYS A 154 -6.56 3.71 16.35
CA LYS A 154 -7.08 3.20 17.63
C LYS A 154 -8.09 2.08 17.32
N TYR A 155 -7.83 0.88 17.85
CA TYR A 155 -8.73 -0.26 17.73
C TYR A 155 -9.69 -0.35 18.91
N ARG A 156 -10.97 -0.64 18.64
CA ARG A 156 -11.93 -1.10 19.67
C ARG A 156 -12.72 -2.28 19.13
N ARG A 157 -12.39 -3.50 19.56
CA ARG A 157 -13.26 -4.68 19.38
C ARG A 157 -14.53 -4.47 20.21
N HIS A 158 -15.70 -4.60 19.60
CA HIS A 158 -16.93 -4.64 20.38
C HIS A 158 -16.95 -5.95 21.19
N GLY A 159 -16.79 -5.86 22.52
CA GLY A 159 -16.95 -7.00 23.43
C GLY A 159 -15.81 -7.30 24.41
N GLU A 160 -14.65 -6.64 24.35
CA GLU A 160 -13.52 -6.99 25.22
C GLU A 160 -12.92 -5.75 25.92
N LYS A 161 -13.10 -5.65 27.26
CA LYS A 161 -12.42 -4.66 28.09
C LYS A 161 -11.05 -5.20 28.50
N ARG A 162 -9.96 -4.75 27.87
CA ARG A 162 -8.61 -4.81 28.46
C ARG A 162 -7.82 -3.54 28.18
N SER A 163 -7.21 -3.02 29.25
CA SER A 163 -6.28 -1.90 29.27
C SER A 163 -4.85 -2.45 29.38
N TYR A 164 -3.95 -2.00 28.51
CA TYR A 164 -2.49 -2.03 28.67
C TYR A 164 -1.94 -0.88 27.81
N GLY A 165 -1.01 0.00 28.20
CA GLY A 165 0.15 -0.10 29.09
C GLY A 165 1.37 0.32 28.26
N LYS A 166 2.12 1.36 28.67
CA LYS A 166 3.28 1.91 27.92
C LYS A 166 4.28 0.80 27.55
N TYR A 167 4.69 0.75 26.28
CA TYR A 167 5.57 -0.30 25.76
C TYR A 167 7.02 -0.10 26.25
N HIS A 168 7.51 -1.01 27.09
CA HIS A 168 8.93 -1.26 27.37
C HIS A 168 9.31 -2.58 26.69
N ARG A 169 10.49 -2.66 26.05
CA ARG A 169 11.04 -3.92 25.51
C ARG A 169 11.32 -4.90 26.67
N PRO A 170 11.08 -6.22 26.48
CA PRO A 170 12.17 -7.08 26.03
C PRO A 170 11.78 -8.21 25.06
N ASP A 171 12.75 -8.48 24.20
CA ASP A 171 13.24 -9.77 23.71
C ASP A 171 12.41 -10.78 22.85
N HIS A 172 13.10 -11.24 21.81
CA HIS A 172 12.90 -12.35 20.87
C HIS A 172 11.50 -12.66 20.32
N ARG A 173 11.12 -11.92 19.26
CA ARG A 173 10.69 -12.48 17.97
C ARG A 173 10.65 -11.35 16.93
N ARG A 174 11.49 -11.48 15.91
CA ARG A 174 11.78 -10.45 14.88
C ARG A 174 10.50 -10.11 14.10
N ARG A 175 10.19 -8.81 14.00
CA ARG A 175 9.15 -8.20 13.17
C ARG A 175 9.77 -7.01 12.45
N VAL A 176 9.63 -6.92 11.13
CA VAL A 176 10.05 -5.80 10.27
C VAL A 176 9.10 -5.81 9.06
N PHE A 177 8.30 -4.75 8.79
CA PHE A 177 8.50 -3.47 8.06
C PHE A 177 8.56 -3.62 6.52
N GLU A 178 8.12 -2.53 5.85
CA GLU A 178 7.87 -2.31 4.40
C GLU A 178 6.45 -2.65 3.90
#